data_AF-A0A963WL72-F1
#
_entry.id   AF-A0A963WL72-F1
#
_cell.length_a   1.000
_cell.length_b   1.000
_cell.length_c   1.000
_cell.angle_alpha   90.00
_cell.angle_beta   90.00
_cell.angle_gamma   90.00
#
_symmetry.space_group_name_H-M   'P 1'
#
loop_
_entity.id
_entity.type
_entity.pdbx_description
1 polymer ?
#
loop_
_entity_poly.entity_id
_entity_poly.type
_entity_poly.pdbx_seq_one_letter_code
_entity_poly.pdbx_strand_id
1 'polypeptide(L)'
;MNDFTVLTLPDSVIDQIPAPGSGRDPDRFQIMIRFAPGLVESADASIDGFGGRYEKTVTPPGLLNGAASDGVIKVFSFPTSAPKDVLLDALSNRPGVEAVEIDHVVSSDLASSDLLYQVGITWGLYGPSGDGIGSYSNYFGSAADVAWANAQASADGHIGSMKTVIGVIDTGIDPTHPDLYLNIWVNQNEIPTGLASDQDGDGIITFRDLNVKSGGSYVNAVSDINSNGYIDADDILSDSAWADGIDDDSNGYTDDLFGWDFYNNDNRPFESFEDNPNKIIDREPSDSYHGTHVAGT
;
A
#
# COMPACT_ATOMS: atom_id res chain seq x y z
N MET A 1 45.46 -20.35 -1.66
CA MET A 1 44.14 -20.76 -1.18
C MET A 1 43.88 -19.91 0.05
N ASN A 2 43.14 -18.81 -0.12
CA ASN A 2 42.76 -17.96 0.99
C ASN A 2 41.33 -18.34 1.37
N ASP A 3 41.22 -18.87 2.58
CA ASP A 3 40.02 -19.33 3.24
C ASP A 3 39.19 -18.09 3.64
N PHE A 4 38.05 -17.87 2.98
CA PHE A 4 37.10 -16.82 3.35
C PHE A 4 36.13 -17.43 4.37
N THR A 5 36.40 -17.17 5.64
CA THR A 5 35.46 -17.46 6.72
C THR A 5 34.34 -16.42 6.66
N VAL A 6 33.14 -16.82 6.23
CA VAL A 6 31.93 -15.99 6.29
C VAL A 6 31.63 -15.74 7.77
N LEU A 7 31.79 -14.50 8.22
CA LEU A 7 31.34 -14.04 9.53
C LEU A 7 29.82 -13.87 9.47
N THR A 8 29.09 -14.93 9.80
CA THR A 8 27.66 -14.82 10.12
C THR A 8 27.51 -14.01 11.39
N LEU A 9 26.81 -12.87 11.33
CA LEU A 9 26.44 -12.12 12.52
C LEU A 9 25.53 -13.00 13.41
N PRO A 10 25.72 -13.01 14.73
CA PRO A 10 24.87 -13.78 15.63
C PRO A 10 23.45 -13.22 15.67
N ASP A 11 22.44 -14.09 15.79
CA ASP A 11 21.00 -13.75 15.80
C ASP A 11 20.63 -12.63 16.79
N SER A 12 21.42 -12.47 17.86
CA SER A 12 21.28 -11.36 18.83
C SER A 12 21.50 -9.95 18.26
N VAL A 13 22.06 -9.83 17.04
CA VAL A 13 22.24 -8.56 16.31
C VAL A 13 21.04 -8.29 15.38
N ILE A 14 20.38 -9.35 14.91
CA ILE A 14 19.19 -9.27 14.04
C ILE A 14 17.99 -8.75 14.86
N ASP A 15 17.87 -9.16 16.13
CA ASP A 15 16.83 -8.67 17.05
C ASP A 15 17.05 -7.22 17.54
N GLN A 16 18.13 -6.55 17.14
CA GLN A 16 18.35 -5.11 17.37
C GLN A 16 18.17 -4.25 16.11
N ILE A 17 17.70 -4.86 15.02
CA ILE A 17 17.20 -4.12 13.87
C ILE A 17 15.88 -3.48 14.34
N PRO A 18 15.80 -2.15 14.43
CA PRO A 18 14.56 -1.50 14.80
C PRO A 18 13.51 -1.90 13.77
N ALA A 19 12.32 -2.25 14.23
CA ALA A 19 11.19 -2.42 13.33
C ALA A 19 11.10 -1.20 12.39
N PRO A 20 10.68 -1.37 11.13
CA PRO A 20 10.19 -0.25 10.34
C PRO A 20 9.21 0.52 11.24
N GLY A 21 9.53 1.77 11.62
CA GLY A 21 8.72 2.53 12.58
C GLY A 21 9.44 3.10 13.81
N SER A 22 10.67 2.67 14.15
CA SER A 22 11.50 3.55 14.99
C SER A 22 11.91 4.73 14.10
N GLY A 23 11.18 5.85 14.17
CA GLY A 23 11.41 7.02 13.33
C GLY A 23 12.90 7.29 13.15
N ARG A 24 13.31 7.68 11.92
CA ARG A 24 14.73 7.89 11.57
C ARG A 24 15.48 8.52 12.73
N ASP A 25 16.56 7.87 13.15
CA ASP A 25 17.47 8.45 14.13
C ASP A 25 17.80 9.89 13.69
N PRO A 26 17.40 10.92 14.47
CA PRO A 26 17.53 12.31 14.05
C PRO A 26 18.99 12.72 13.88
N ASP A 27 19.91 11.97 14.49
CA ASP A 27 21.35 12.18 14.38
C ASP A 27 21.96 11.42 13.20
N ARG A 28 21.14 10.76 12.37
CA ARG A 28 21.59 10.01 11.19
C ARG A 28 20.79 10.35 9.93
N PHE A 29 21.40 10.13 8.77
CA PHE A 29 20.72 10.15 7.47
C PHE A 29 20.91 8.80 6.77
N GLN A 30 19.97 8.44 5.90
CA GLN A 30 19.98 7.17 5.18
C GLN A 30 20.42 7.37 3.72
N ILE A 31 21.16 6.39 3.22
CA ILE A 31 21.55 6.23 1.82
C ILE A 31 21.00 4.89 1.34
N MET A 32 20.36 4.88 0.18
CA MET A 32 19.96 3.69 -0.56
C MET A 32 21.04 3.34 -1.59
N ILE A 33 21.45 2.08 -1.62
CA ILE A 33 22.49 1.58 -2.50
C ILE A 33 21.93 0.41 -3.30
N ARG A 34 21.90 0.55 -4.62
CA ARG A 34 21.54 -0.54 -5.54
C ARG A 34 22.80 -1.30 -5.93
N PHE A 35 22.82 -2.60 -5.68
CA PHE A 35 23.93 -3.48 -6.06
C PHE A 35 23.63 -4.26 -7.32
N ALA A 36 24.64 -4.46 -8.16
CA ALA A 36 24.56 -5.36 -9.30
C ALA A 36 24.29 -6.80 -8.84
N PRO A 37 23.50 -7.58 -9.59
CA PRO A 37 23.18 -8.95 -9.23
C PRO A 37 24.43 -9.82 -9.00
N GLY A 38 24.42 -10.58 -7.91
CA GLY A 38 25.50 -11.50 -7.54
C GLY A 38 26.73 -10.85 -6.88
N LEU A 39 26.74 -9.53 -6.65
CA LEU A 39 27.89 -8.80 -6.04
C LEU A 39 27.59 -8.19 -4.66
N VAL A 40 26.57 -8.69 -3.97
CA VAL A 40 26.06 -8.10 -2.72
C VAL A 40 27.06 -8.24 -1.54
N GLU A 41 27.61 -9.43 -1.31
CA GLU A 41 28.43 -9.70 -0.11
C GLU A 41 29.79 -8.98 -0.09
N SER A 42 30.42 -8.77 -1.26
CA SER A 42 31.74 -8.12 -1.34
C SER A 42 31.65 -6.60 -1.14
N ALA A 43 30.47 -6.02 -1.35
CA ALA A 43 30.24 -4.60 -1.22
C ALA A 43 29.86 -4.18 0.21
N ASP A 44 29.14 -5.02 0.96
CA ASP A 44 28.72 -4.76 2.36
C ASP A 44 29.90 -4.49 3.29
N ALA A 45 30.92 -5.37 3.30
CA ALA A 45 32.08 -5.27 4.19
C ALA A 45 32.90 -3.98 4.00
N SER A 46 32.74 -3.32 2.85
CA SER A 46 33.44 -2.08 2.52
C SER A 46 32.73 -0.84 3.07
N ILE A 47 31.44 -0.94 3.40
CA ILE A 47 30.59 0.18 3.84
C ILE A 47 30.77 0.48 5.33
N ASP A 48 31.05 -0.55 6.14
CA ASP A 48 31.40 -0.42 7.56
C ASP A 48 32.59 0.53 7.79
N GLY A 49 33.53 0.59 6.83
CA GLY A 49 34.69 1.48 6.86
C GLY A 49 34.35 2.98 6.85
N PHE A 50 33.10 3.33 6.56
CA PHE A 50 32.58 4.70 6.59
C PHE A 50 31.68 5.00 7.81
N GLY A 51 31.58 4.05 8.76
CA GLY A 51 30.66 4.18 9.90
C GLY A 51 29.19 4.03 9.52
N GLY A 52 28.93 3.38 8.38
CA GLY A 52 27.59 2.99 7.95
C GLY A 52 27.02 1.93 8.87
N ARG A 53 25.72 2.04 9.16
CA ARG A 53 24.94 1.01 9.85
C ARG A 53 23.94 0.46 8.85
N TYR A 54 23.93 -0.85 8.65
CA TYR A 54 22.91 -1.51 7.86
C TYR A 54 21.54 -1.34 8.54
N GLU A 55 20.54 -0.90 7.77
CA GLU A 55 19.17 -0.70 8.25
C GLU A 55 18.25 -1.79 7.71
N LYS A 56 18.15 -1.91 6.37
CA LYS A 56 17.28 -2.89 5.72
C LYS A 56 17.73 -3.23 4.32
N THR A 57 17.25 -4.36 3.83
CA THR A 57 17.33 -4.74 2.42
C THR A 57 15.94 -4.54 1.84
N VAL A 58 15.85 -3.76 0.77
CA VAL A 58 14.67 -3.63 -0.07
C VAL A 58 14.92 -4.53 -1.27
N THR A 59 14.33 -5.71 -1.26
CA THR A 59 14.21 -6.53 -2.45
C THR A 59 12.96 -6.04 -3.16
N PRO A 60 13.05 -5.43 -4.35
CA PRO A 60 11.86 -5.11 -5.12
C PRO A 60 11.07 -6.42 -5.31
N PRO A 61 9.81 -6.51 -4.83
CA PRO A 61 8.94 -7.62 -5.20
C PRO A 61 8.92 -7.65 -6.72
N GLY A 62 9.14 -8.84 -7.30
CA GLY A 62 9.55 -9.00 -8.68
C GLY A 62 8.86 -8.04 -9.64
N LEU A 63 9.66 -7.33 -10.44
CA LEU A 63 9.23 -7.01 -11.80
C LEU A 63 8.94 -8.35 -12.50
N LEU A 64 7.69 -8.81 -12.34
CA LEU A 64 6.96 -9.84 -13.07
C LEU A 64 7.85 -10.85 -13.82
N ASN A 65 7.90 -12.08 -13.29
CA ASN A 65 8.55 -13.29 -13.84
C ASN A 65 9.99 -13.58 -13.36
N GLY A 66 10.14 -14.07 -12.13
CA GLY A 66 11.21 -15.02 -11.78
C GLY A 66 12.67 -14.53 -11.93
N ALA A 67 12.90 -13.23 -12.06
CA ALA A 67 14.24 -12.69 -12.08
C ALA A 67 14.72 -12.50 -10.63
N ALA A 68 15.28 -13.55 -10.04
CA ALA A 68 16.15 -13.46 -8.87
C ALA A 68 17.47 -12.70 -9.16
N SER A 69 17.48 -11.82 -10.17
CA SER A 69 18.65 -11.18 -10.76
C SER A 69 18.48 -9.67 -10.97
N ASP A 70 17.36 -9.07 -10.57
CA ASP A 70 17.29 -7.62 -10.50
C ASP A 70 17.92 -7.20 -9.17
N GLY A 71 19.03 -6.46 -9.25
CA GLY A 71 19.89 -6.08 -8.14
C GLY A 71 19.19 -5.69 -6.84
N VAL A 72 19.84 -5.95 -5.71
CA VAL A 72 19.29 -5.69 -4.37
C VAL A 72 19.52 -4.22 -3.99
N ILE A 73 18.51 -3.57 -3.40
CA ILE A 73 18.70 -2.27 -2.75
C ILE A 73 18.95 -2.51 -1.26
N LYS A 74 20.02 -1.93 -0.71
CA LYS A 74 20.22 -1.88 0.74
C LYS A 74 20.24 -0.45 1.23
N VAL A 75 19.68 -0.26 2.40
CA VAL A 75 19.63 1.01 3.10
C VAL A 75 20.65 0.99 4.22
N PHE A 76 21.52 1.99 4.23
CA PHE A 76 22.50 2.21 5.29
C PHE A 76 22.28 3.60 5.89
N SER A 77 22.38 3.72 7.20
CA SER A 77 22.38 5.01 7.88
C SER A 77 23.79 5.45 8.24
N PHE A 78 24.03 6.76 8.30
CA PHE A 78 25.31 7.39 8.65
C PHE A 78 25.08 8.55 9.61
N PRO A 79 26.02 8.87 10.53
CA PRO A 79 25.91 10.05 11.38
C PRO A 79 25.76 11.33 10.55
N THR A 80 24.94 12.28 11.00
CA THR A 80 24.74 13.60 10.35
C THR A 80 26.03 14.40 10.22
N SER A 81 27.04 14.12 11.05
CA SER A 81 28.38 14.71 10.95
C SER A 81 29.22 14.16 9.79
N ALA A 82 28.80 13.06 9.15
CA ALA A 82 29.55 12.45 8.05
C ALA A 82 29.41 13.30 6.77
N PRO A 83 30.47 13.42 5.95
CA PRO A 83 30.46 14.26 4.75
C PRO A 83 29.62 13.60 3.64
N LYS A 84 28.36 14.00 3.52
CA LYS A 84 27.36 13.43 2.59
C LYS A 84 27.88 13.28 1.15
N ASP A 85 28.36 14.37 0.56
CA ASP A 85 28.79 14.37 -0.85
C ASP A 85 29.99 13.44 -1.09
N VAL A 86 30.91 13.36 -0.12
CA VAL A 86 32.07 12.46 -0.17
C VAL A 86 31.63 11.00 -0.07
N LEU A 87 30.63 10.70 0.78
CA LEU A 87 30.08 9.36 0.90
C LEU A 87 29.37 8.93 -0.38
N LEU A 88 28.53 9.79 -0.96
CA LEU A 88 27.82 9.49 -2.21
C LEU A 88 28.81 9.22 -3.34
N ASP A 89 29.84 10.05 -3.51
CA ASP A 89 30.87 9.86 -4.54
C ASP A 89 31.71 8.59 -4.29
N ALA A 90 32.15 8.37 -3.04
CA ALA A 90 32.94 7.19 -2.69
C ALA A 90 32.17 5.88 -2.89
N LEU A 91 30.88 5.85 -2.52
CA LEU A 91 30.03 4.68 -2.68
C LEU A 91 29.66 4.44 -4.16
N SER A 92 29.36 5.50 -4.92
CA SER A 92 29.00 5.39 -6.34
C SER A 92 30.13 4.84 -7.21
N ASN A 93 31.38 5.07 -6.83
CA ASN A 93 32.55 4.57 -7.54
C ASN A 93 32.95 3.14 -7.15
N ARG A 94 32.17 2.44 -6.31
CA ARG A 94 32.52 1.08 -5.87
C ARG A 94 32.19 0.01 -6.91
N PRO A 95 33.05 -1.01 -7.07
CA PRO A 95 32.72 -2.17 -7.88
C PRO A 95 31.44 -2.84 -7.38
N GLY A 96 30.50 -3.11 -8.29
CA GLY A 96 29.23 -3.77 -7.98
C GLY A 96 28.13 -2.84 -7.45
N VAL A 97 28.38 -1.53 -7.33
CA VAL A 97 27.33 -0.54 -7.05
C VAL A 97 26.81 0.04 -8.37
N GLU A 98 25.50 0.00 -8.57
CA GLU A 98 24.83 0.55 -9.76
C GLU A 98 24.30 1.97 -9.52
N ALA A 99 23.80 2.24 -8.31
CA ALA A 99 23.26 3.52 -7.93
C ALA A 99 23.39 3.76 -6.42
N VAL A 100 23.53 5.04 -6.05
CA VAL A 100 23.56 5.52 -4.68
C VAL A 100 22.74 6.78 -4.60
N GLU A 101 21.79 6.84 -3.69
CA GLU A 101 20.96 8.03 -3.47
C GLU A 101 20.65 8.24 -1.99
N ILE A 102 20.36 9.49 -1.64
CA ILE A 102 19.87 9.81 -0.30
C ILE A 102 18.43 9.30 -0.21
N ASP A 103 18.12 8.66 0.91
CA ASP A 103 16.73 8.38 1.23
C ASP A 103 16.05 9.69 1.68
N HIS A 104 15.17 10.22 0.84
CA HIS A 104 14.51 11.50 1.08
C HIS A 104 13.29 11.33 1.99
N VAL A 105 13.03 12.31 2.86
CA VAL A 105 11.78 12.36 3.63
C VAL A 105 10.72 12.98 2.74
N VAL A 106 9.62 12.27 2.53
CA VAL A 106 8.38 12.79 1.94
C VAL A 106 7.37 13.04 3.05
N SER A 107 6.52 14.05 2.88
CA SER A 107 5.45 14.38 3.82
C SER A 107 4.16 14.59 3.03
N SER A 108 3.03 14.17 3.60
CA SER A 108 1.71 14.48 3.06
C SER A 108 1.48 15.99 3.06
N ASP A 109 0.89 16.51 1.99
CA ASP A 109 0.33 17.86 2.00
C ASP A 109 -1.09 17.80 2.57
N LEU A 110 -1.55 18.86 3.23
CA LEU A 110 -2.85 18.85 3.91
C LEU A 110 -4.01 18.75 2.90
N ALA A 111 -5.11 18.14 3.36
CA ALA A 111 -6.33 17.99 2.58
C ALA A 111 -6.90 19.34 2.08
N SER A 112 -7.69 19.27 1.01
CA SER A 112 -8.31 20.43 0.35
C SER A 112 -9.08 21.31 1.34
N SER A 113 -8.84 22.62 1.30
CA SER A 113 -9.61 23.63 2.06
C SER A 113 -10.87 24.11 1.31
N ASP A 114 -11.30 23.37 0.29
CA ASP A 114 -12.42 23.75 -0.56
C ASP A 114 -13.77 23.59 0.17
N LEU A 115 -14.40 24.72 0.48
CA LEU A 115 -15.71 24.77 1.11
C LEU A 115 -16.82 24.10 0.28
N LEU A 116 -16.68 24.03 -1.05
CA LEU A 116 -17.67 23.41 -1.91
C LEU A 116 -17.71 21.89 -1.70
N TYR A 117 -16.55 21.27 -1.46
CA TYR A 117 -16.49 19.85 -1.12
C TYR A 117 -17.28 19.53 0.15
N GLN A 118 -17.15 20.37 1.19
CA GLN A 118 -17.84 20.18 2.47
C GLN A 118 -19.38 20.23 2.37
N VAL A 119 -19.91 20.88 1.34
CA VAL A 119 -21.37 20.93 1.08
C VAL A 119 -21.80 19.96 -0.03
N GLY A 120 -20.95 18.98 -0.36
CA GLY A 120 -21.25 17.93 -1.35
C GLY A 120 -21.18 18.40 -2.80
N ILE A 121 -20.51 19.51 -3.08
CA ILE A 121 -20.35 20.06 -4.43
C ILE A 121 -18.94 19.75 -4.92
N THR A 122 -18.82 18.73 -5.76
CA THR A 122 -17.55 18.30 -6.39
C THR A 122 -17.35 19.04 -7.71
N TRP A 123 -17.18 20.36 -7.65
CA TRP A 123 -17.20 21.25 -8.82
C TRP A 123 -16.22 20.85 -9.94
N GLY A 124 -15.09 20.23 -9.59
CA GLY A 124 -14.10 19.74 -10.54
C GLY A 124 -14.57 18.57 -11.41
N LEU A 125 -15.61 17.83 -11.00
CA LEU A 125 -16.14 16.69 -11.76
C LEU A 125 -17.16 17.09 -12.82
N TYR A 126 -17.83 18.24 -12.65
CA TYR A 126 -18.97 18.61 -13.50
C TYR A 126 -18.54 19.15 -14.86
N GLY A 127 -19.26 18.76 -15.91
CA GLY A 127 -19.16 19.31 -17.25
C GLY A 127 -20.07 20.51 -17.49
N PRO A 128 -20.12 21.05 -18.72
CA PRO A 128 -21.05 22.10 -19.09
C PRO A 128 -22.51 21.65 -18.97
N SER A 129 -23.44 22.62 -18.87
CA SER A 129 -24.87 22.34 -18.67
C SER A 129 -25.47 21.55 -19.83
N GLY A 130 -26.24 20.50 -19.52
CA GLY A 130 -27.12 19.81 -20.46
C GLY A 130 -26.82 18.33 -20.68
N ASP A 131 -25.62 17.87 -20.30
CA ASP A 131 -25.11 16.57 -20.75
C ASP A 131 -24.67 15.60 -19.61
N GLY A 132 -24.73 16.02 -18.33
CA GLY A 132 -24.24 15.25 -17.16
C GLY A 132 -25.32 14.78 -16.18
N ILE A 133 -24.95 13.91 -15.23
CA ILE A 133 -25.85 13.40 -14.17
C ILE A 133 -26.04 14.43 -13.04
N GLY A 134 -25.15 15.42 -12.91
CA GLY A 134 -25.14 16.38 -11.81
C GLY A 134 -26.24 17.45 -11.86
N SER A 135 -26.63 17.95 -10.68
CA SER A 135 -27.49 19.16 -10.56
C SER A 135 -26.72 20.47 -10.81
N TYR A 136 -25.41 20.39 -10.94
CA TYR A 136 -24.50 21.51 -11.12
C TYR A 136 -23.77 21.36 -12.47
N SER A 137 -23.31 22.48 -13.03
CA SER A 137 -22.50 22.50 -14.23
C SER A 137 -21.27 23.38 -14.03
N ASN A 138 -20.17 22.98 -14.67
CA ASN A 138 -18.94 23.73 -14.66
C ASN A 138 -18.22 23.58 -16.00
N TYR A 139 -18.03 24.70 -16.70
CA TYR A 139 -17.33 24.70 -17.99
C TYR A 139 -15.85 24.32 -17.86
N PHE A 140 -15.27 24.45 -16.66
CA PHE A 140 -13.86 24.19 -16.38
C PHE A 140 -13.60 22.85 -15.68
N GLY A 141 -14.64 22.04 -15.42
CA GLY A 141 -14.48 20.74 -14.80
C GLY A 141 -14.06 19.67 -15.80
N SER A 142 -13.73 18.48 -15.30
CA SER A 142 -13.28 17.34 -16.10
C SER A 142 -14.37 16.72 -16.97
N ALA A 143 -15.64 17.08 -16.74
CA ALA A 143 -16.82 16.48 -17.36
C ALA A 143 -16.95 14.96 -17.11
N ALA A 144 -16.52 14.51 -15.93
CA ALA A 144 -16.67 13.12 -15.50
C ALA A 144 -18.15 12.71 -15.38
N ASP A 145 -19.00 13.62 -14.90
CA ASP A 145 -20.45 13.40 -14.79
C ASP A 145 -21.15 13.21 -16.14
N VAL A 146 -20.65 13.86 -17.20
CA VAL A 146 -21.09 13.67 -18.59
C VAL A 146 -20.70 12.29 -19.09
N ALA A 147 -19.47 11.85 -18.81
CA ALA A 147 -19.02 10.51 -19.18
C ALA A 147 -19.88 9.42 -18.50
N TRP A 148 -20.20 9.59 -17.21
CA TRP A 148 -21.08 8.68 -16.48
C TRP A 148 -22.52 8.70 -17.00
N ALA A 149 -23.06 9.88 -17.37
CA ALA A 149 -24.39 9.98 -17.99
C ALA A 149 -24.47 9.16 -19.28
N ASN A 150 -23.43 9.26 -20.11
CA ASN A 150 -23.33 8.49 -21.34
C ASN A 150 -23.25 6.98 -21.10
N ALA A 151 -22.58 6.53 -20.04
CA ALA A 151 -22.53 5.12 -19.64
C ALA A 151 -23.88 4.55 -19.22
N GLN A 152 -24.80 5.37 -18.71
CA GLN A 152 -26.17 4.92 -18.42
C GLN A 152 -27.06 4.87 -19.67
N ALA A 153 -26.75 5.67 -20.69
CA ALA A 153 -27.59 5.83 -21.88
C ALA A 153 -27.11 5.06 -23.11
N SER A 154 -25.85 4.62 -23.14
CA SER A 154 -25.23 4.01 -24.31
C SER A 154 -24.40 2.77 -23.99
N ALA A 155 -24.47 1.79 -24.89
CA ALA A 155 -23.71 0.54 -24.78
C ALA A 155 -22.19 0.72 -24.94
N ASP A 156 -21.74 1.90 -25.38
CA ASP A 156 -20.33 2.28 -25.50
C ASP A 156 -19.85 3.22 -24.39
N GLY A 157 -20.69 3.56 -23.41
CA GLY A 157 -20.25 4.36 -22.27
C GLY A 157 -19.64 3.47 -21.17
N HIS A 158 -18.62 3.99 -20.50
CA HIS A 158 -17.78 3.24 -19.56
C HIS A 158 -17.70 4.02 -18.23
N ILE A 159 -17.89 3.33 -17.10
CA ILE A 159 -17.70 3.91 -15.75
C ILE A 159 -16.48 3.36 -15.02
N GLY A 160 -15.76 2.42 -15.64
CA GLY A 160 -14.74 1.61 -14.99
C GLY A 160 -14.93 0.12 -15.31
N SER A 161 -14.01 -0.70 -14.82
CA SER A 161 -14.13 -2.14 -14.64
C SER A 161 -13.38 -2.53 -13.37
N MET A 162 -14.01 -3.27 -12.45
CA MET A 162 -13.41 -3.70 -11.17
C MET A 162 -12.10 -4.52 -11.34
N LYS A 163 -11.81 -4.95 -12.56
CA LYS A 163 -10.53 -5.57 -12.97
C LYS A 163 -9.38 -4.58 -13.15
N THR A 164 -9.68 -3.29 -13.26
CA THR A 164 -8.69 -2.22 -13.28
C THR A 164 -8.38 -1.86 -11.84
N VAL A 165 -7.11 -1.92 -11.50
CA VAL A 165 -6.61 -1.90 -10.13
C VAL A 165 -5.75 -0.65 -9.96
N ILE A 166 -6.07 0.19 -8.97
CA ILE A 166 -5.42 1.47 -8.69
C ILE A 166 -4.75 1.39 -7.31
N GLY A 167 -3.42 1.33 -7.28
CA GLY A 167 -2.66 1.45 -6.04
C GLY A 167 -2.62 2.90 -5.53
N VAL A 168 -3.12 3.13 -4.32
CA VAL A 168 -3.14 4.40 -3.61
C VAL A 168 -2.17 4.30 -2.43
N ILE A 169 -1.02 4.96 -2.54
CA ILE A 169 -0.03 5.06 -1.45
C ILE A 169 -0.32 6.37 -0.71
N ASP A 170 -1.05 6.30 0.41
CA ASP A 170 -1.46 7.49 1.17
C ASP A 170 -1.55 7.17 2.66
N THR A 171 -2.39 7.87 3.41
CA THR A 171 -2.56 7.68 4.84
C THR A 171 -3.37 6.45 5.23
N GLY A 172 -3.89 5.73 4.24
CA GLY A 172 -4.86 4.65 4.40
C GLY A 172 -6.24 5.03 3.82
N ILE A 173 -7.25 4.20 4.06
CA ILE A 173 -8.65 4.38 3.65
C ILE A 173 -9.56 3.90 4.79
N ASP A 174 -10.77 4.46 4.91
CA ASP A 174 -11.80 3.92 5.83
C ASP A 174 -12.42 2.66 5.18
N PRO A 175 -12.19 1.46 5.75
CA PRO A 175 -12.66 0.20 5.16
C PRO A 175 -14.17 0.08 5.26
N THR A 176 -14.78 0.75 6.24
CA THR A 176 -16.20 0.67 6.56
C THR A 176 -17.02 1.76 5.88
N HIS A 177 -16.41 2.64 5.07
CA HIS A 177 -17.12 3.79 4.52
C HIS A 177 -18.21 3.35 3.52
N PRO A 178 -19.48 3.76 3.71
CA PRO A 178 -20.60 3.27 2.89
C PRO A 178 -20.50 3.64 1.40
N ASP A 179 -19.77 4.70 1.07
CA ASP A 179 -19.52 5.10 -0.33
C ASP A 179 -18.25 4.45 -0.94
N LEU A 180 -17.41 3.78 -0.16
CA LEU A 180 -16.11 3.26 -0.61
C LEU A 180 -16.02 1.73 -0.59
N TYR A 181 -16.68 1.06 0.36
CA TYR A 181 -16.46 -0.37 0.63
C TYR A 181 -16.61 -1.26 -0.62
N LEU A 182 -17.57 -0.95 -1.51
CA LEU A 182 -17.77 -1.72 -2.75
C LEU A 182 -16.64 -1.59 -3.78
N ASN A 183 -15.79 -0.59 -3.64
CA ASN A 183 -14.73 -0.24 -4.58
C ASN A 183 -13.32 -0.58 -4.02
N ILE A 184 -13.23 -1.13 -2.81
CA ILE A 184 -11.97 -1.66 -2.29
C ILE A 184 -11.64 -2.94 -3.06
N TRP A 185 -10.43 -3.00 -3.61
CA TRP A 185 -9.98 -4.17 -4.38
C TRP A 185 -9.62 -5.32 -3.45
N VAL A 186 -9.93 -6.55 -3.87
CA VAL A 186 -9.57 -7.79 -3.16
C VAL A 186 -8.46 -8.51 -3.91
N ASN A 187 -7.37 -8.88 -3.24
CA ASN A 187 -6.30 -9.69 -3.81
C ASN A 187 -6.82 -11.09 -4.10
N GLN A 188 -7.04 -11.38 -5.37
CA GLN A 188 -7.64 -12.64 -5.83
C GLN A 188 -6.80 -13.87 -5.50
N ASN A 189 -5.49 -13.70 -5.31
CA ASN A 189 -4.58 -14.80 -4.97
C ASN A 189 -4.58 -15.13 -3.46
N GLU A 190 -5.04 -14.21 -2.61
CA GLU A 190 -5.12 -14.39 -1.16
C GLU A 190 -6.52 -14.82 -0.70
N ILE A 191 -7.47 -15.04 -1.61
CA ILE A 191 -8.81 -15.49 -1.23
C ILE A 191 -8.78 -16.98 -0.92
N PRO A 192 -9.09 -17.42 0.32
CA PRO A 192 -9.02 -18.82 0.65
C PRO A 192 -10.06 -19.64 -0.12
N THR A 193 -9.64 -20.84 -0.52
CA THR A 193 -10.44 -21.68 -1.41
C THR A 193 -11.80 -22.05 -0.79
N GLY A 194 -12.88 -21.70 -1.49
CA GLY A 194 -14.24 -22.11 -1.14
C GLY A 194 -15.01 -21.14 -0.25
N LEU A 195 -14.44 -19.99 0.10
CA LEU A 195 -15.14 -18.97 0.90
C LEU A 195 -16.03 -18.03 0.08
N ALA A 196 -15.64 -17.78 -1.18
CA ALA A 196 -16.37 -16.90 -2.07
C ALA A 196 -16.57 -17.49 -3.46
N SER A 197 -17.59 -16.97 -4.13
CA SER A 197 -17.95 -17.30 -5.51
C SER A 197 -18.42 -16.04 -6.22
N ASP A 198 -17.97 -15.89 -7.45
CA ASP A 198 -18.31 -14.80 -8.37
C ASP A 198 -19.82 -14.86 -8.70
N GLN A 199 -20.56 -13.84 -8.27
CA GLN A 199 -22.02 -13.80 -8.37
C GLN A 199 -22.51 -13.09 -9.62
N ASP A 200 -21.73 -12.16 -10.18
CA ASP A 200 -22.09 -11.42 -11.38
C ASP A 200 -21.44 -11.95 -12.68
N GLY A 201 -20.51 -12.90 -12.55
CA GLY A 201 -19.88 -13.62 -13.63
C GLY A 201 -18.79 -12.82 -14.34
N ASP A 202 -18.27 -11.78 -13.70
CA ASP A 202 -17.21 -10.95 -14.28
C ASP A 202 -15.82 -11.60 -14.19
N GLY A 203 -15.64 -12.65 -13.39
CA GLY A 203 -14.42 -13.43 -13.24
C GLY A 203 -13.47 -12.95 -12.15
N ILE A 204 -13.88 -12.02 -11.28
CA ILE A 204 -13.18 -11.67 -10.04
C ILE A 204 -14.16 -11.65 -8.87
N ILE A 205 -13.65 -11.86 -7.66
CA ILE A 205 -14.42 -11.71 -6.42
C ILE A 205 -14.27 -10.28 -5.92
N THR A 206 -15.39 -9.60 -5.72
CA THR A 206 -15.45 -8.24 -5.21
C THR A 206 -16.40 -8.14 -4.02
N PHE A 207 -16.40 -7.01 -3.31
CA PHE A 207 -17.41 -6.74 -2.29
C PHE A 207 -18.85 -6.74 -2.83
N ARG A 208 -19.06 -6.57 -4.14
CA ARG A 208 -20.39 -6.71 -4.76
C ARG A 208 -20.87 -8.16 -4.68
N ASP A 209 -19.96 -9.12 -4.86
CA ASP A 209 -20.23 -10.56 -4.73
C ASP A 209 -20.43 -10.95 -3.27
N LEU A 210 -19.56 -10.47 -2.38
CA LEU A 210 -19.61 -10.80 -0.95
C LEU A 210 -20.90 -10.29 -0.29
N ASN A 211 -21.47 -9.20 -0.80
CA ASN A 211 -22.70 -8.61 -0.28
C ASN A 211 -24.00 -9.20 -0.88
N VAL A 212 -23.93 -10.16 -1.80
CA VAL A 212 -25.14 -10.81 -2.33
C VAL A 212 -25.82 -11.64 -1.24
N LYS A 213 -27.11 -11.38 -1.03
CA LYS A 213 -27.95 -12.11 -0.08
C LYS A 213 -29.02 -12.95 -0.79
N SER A 214 -29.24 -14.16 -0.29
CA SER A 214 -30.34 -15.05 -0.70
C SER A 214 -31.09 -15.56 0.52
N GLY A 215 -32.42 -15.38 0.55
CA GLY A 215 -33.24 -15.78 1.71
C GLY A 215 -32.92 -15.04 3.02
N GLY A 216 -32.24 -13.89 2.95
CA GLY A 216 -31.85 -13.08 4.12
C GLY A 216 -30.43 -13.35 4.64
N SER A 217 -29.73 -14.36 4.11
CA SER A 217 -28.33 -14.68 4.45
C SER A 217 -27.39 -14.33 3.31
N TYR A 218 -26.14 -14.00 3.61
CA TYR A 218 -25.09 -13.88 2.60
C TYR A 218 -24.90 -15.22 1.86
N VAL A 219 -24.68 -15.16 0.55
CA VAL A 219 -24.45 -16.35 -0.29
C VAL A 219 -23.06 -16.93 -0.02
N ASN A 220 -22.08 -16.06 0.16
CA ASN A 220 -20.68 -16.42 0.45
C ASN A 220 -20.47 -16.65 1.96
N ALA A 221 -19.37 -17.32 2.32
CA ALA A 221 -19.00 -17.61 3.70
C ALA A 221 -18.38 -16.37 4.37
N VAL A 222 -19.23 -15.38 4.62
CA VAL A 222 -18.90 -14.08 5.21
C VAL A 222 -19.90 -13.71 6.29
N SER A 223 -19.47 -12.90 7.25
CA SER A 223 -20.32 -12.39 8.33
C SER A 223 -20.08 -10.90 8.50
N ASP A 224 -21.16 -10.14 8.71
CA ASP A 224 -21.09 -8.72 9.11
C ASP A 224 -20.78 -8.70 10.62
N ILE A 225 -19.50 -8.53 10.94
CA ILE A 225 -18.94 -8.65 12.30
C ILE A 225 -19.16 -7.35 13.05
N ASN A 226 -18.95 -6.21 12.40
CA ASN A 226 -19.11 -4.89 13.01
C ASN A 226 -20.59 -4.41 13.07
N SER A 227 -21.52 -5.17 12.46
CA SER A 227 -22.97 -4.93 12.42
C SER A 227 -23.36 -3.60 11.75
N ASN A 228 -22.60 -3.14 10.76
CA ASN A 228 -22.90 -1.91 10.01
C ASN A 228 -23.91 -2.13 8.86
N GLY A 229 -24.25 -3.38 8.55
CA GLY A 229 -25.31 -3.77 7.62
C GLY A 229 -24.82 -4.31 6.27
N TYR A 230 -23.51 -4.29 6.02
CA TYR A 230 -22.86 -4.83 4.81
C TYR A 230 -21.59 -5.59 5.19
N ILE A 231 -20.99 -6.27 4.23
CA ILE A 231 -19.66 -6.88 4.34
C ILE A 231 -18.66 -5.88 3.79
N ASP A 232 -17.69 -5.52 4.62
CA ASP A 232 -16.58 -4.66 4.23
C ASP A 232 -15.21 -5.30 4.56
N ALA A 233 -14.13 -4.56 4.30
CA ALA A 233 -12.78 -5.09 4.48
C ALA A 233 -12.44 -5.37 5.95
N ASP A 234 -13.03 -4.63 6.90
CA ASP A 234 -12.80 -4.86 8.33
C ASP A 234 -13.45 -6.18 8.79
N ASP A 235 -14.63 -6.51 8.25
CA ASP A 235 -15.27 -7.81 8.50
C ASP A 235 -14.41 -8.98 7.99
N ILE A 236 -13.86 -8.85 6.78
CA ILE A 236 -13.04 -9.90 6.17
C ILE A 236 -11.74 -10.10 6.93
N LEU A 237 -11.04 -9.01 7.28
CA LEU A 237 -9.78 -9.09 8.06
C LEU A 237 -10.00 -9.55 9.51
N SER A 238 -11.23 -9.47 10.02
CA SER A 238 -11.59 -9.96 11.35
C SER A 238 -12.02 -11.43 11.36
N ASP A 239 -12.20 -12.05 10.18
CA ASP A 239 -12.51 -13.47 10.04
C ASP A 239 -11.25 -14.29 9.75
N SER A 240 -10.83 -15.12 10.71
CA SER A 240 -9.68 -16.01 10.57
C SER A 240 -9.82 -17.07 9.48
N ALA A 241 -11.03 -17.26 8.92
CA ALA A 241 -11.19 -18.08 7.74
C ALA A 241 -10.60 -17.39 6.50
N TRP A 242 -10.65 -16.05 6.45
CA TRP A 242 -10.18 -15.23 5.35
C TRP A 242 -8.73 -14.75 5.53
N ALA A 243 -8.36 -14.31 6.73
CA ALA A 243 -6.98 -14.01 7.10
C ALA A 243 -6.44 -15.14 7.98
N ASP A 244 -5.94 -16.20 7.35
CA ASP A 244 -5.60 -17.46 8.00
C ASP A 244 -4.12 -17.58 8.40
N GLY A 245 -3.33 -16.53 8.14
CA GLY A 245 -1.92 -16.44 8.45
C GLY A 245 -1.02 -17.05 7.39
N ILE A 246 -1.53 -17.32 6.19
CA ILE A 246 -0.79 -17.85 5.05
C ILE A 246 -0.52 -16.73 4.04
N ASP A 247 0.65 -16.80 3.39
CA ASP A 247 1.00 -15.96 2.24
C ASP A 247 0.78 -16.83 1.00
N ASP A 248 -0.42 -16.77 0.43
CA ASP A 248 -0.87 -17.67 -0.63
C ASP A 248 -0.19 -17.37 -1.97
N ASP A 249 0.14 -16.10 -2.23
CA ASP A 249 0.81 -15.66 -3.45
C ASP A 249 2.36 -15.64 -3.34
N SER A 250 2.90 -15.88 -2.14
CA SER A 250 4.32 -15.97 -1.82
C SER A 250 5.10 -14.68 -2.11
N ASN A 251 4.46 -13.52 -1.97
CA ASN A 251 5.07 -12.20 -2.18
C ASN A 251 5.80 -11.67 -0.92
N GLY A 252 5.67 -12.35 0.22
CA GLY A 252 6.25 -11.98 1.51
C GLY A 252 5.32 -11.17 2.42
N TYR A 253 4.07 -10.95 2.02
CA TYR A 253 3.04 -10.23 2.76
C TYR A 253 1.87 -11.18 3.04
N THR A 254 1.82 -11.67 4.27
CA THR A 254 0.79 -12.62 4.73
C THR A 254 -0.60 -11.98 4.74
N ASP A 255 -1.59 -12.64 4.14
CA ASP A 255 -2.99 -12.22 4.09
C ASP A 255 -3.19 -10.78 3.56
N ASP A 256 -2.44 -10.34 2.54
CA ASP A 256 -2.49 -8.97 1.99
C ASP A 256 -3.72 -8.65 1.11
N LEU A 257 -4.88 -9.18 1.53
CA LEU A 257 -6.17 -9.15 0.83
C LEU A 257 -6.58 -7.79 0.27
N PHE A 258 -6.18 -6.68 0.91
CA PHE A 258 -6.62 -5.34 0.51
C PHE A 258 -5.45 -4.33 0.40
N GLY A 259 -4.22 -4.82 0.40
CA GLY A 259 -3.01 -4.02 0.48
C GLY A 259 -2.23 -4.26 1.78
N TRP A 260 -1.27 -3.38 2.06
CA TRP A 260 -0.33 -3.55 3.17
C TRP A 260 -0.05 -2.24 3.90
N ASP A 261 -0.04 -2.32 5.24
CA ASP A 261 0.49 -1.26 6.08
C ASP A 261 2.01 -1.42 6.19
N PHE A 262 2.76 -0.60 5.46
CA PHE A 262 4.23 -0.61 5.54
C PHE A 262 4.78 0.03 6.82
N TYR A 263 3.96 0.77 7.56
CA TYR A 263 4.31 1.40 8.81
C TYR A 263 4.22 0.40 9.98
N ASN A 264 3.05 -0.21 10.19
CA ASN A 264 2.88 -1.23 11.23
C ASN A 264 3.35 -2.62 10.82
N ASN A 265 3.61 -2.81 9.52
CA ASN A 265 4.03 -4.06 8.91
C ASN A 265 3.00 -5.18 9.13
N ASP A 266 1.76 -4.91 8.73
CA ASP A 266 0.65 -5.85 8.77
C ASP A 266 -0.30 -5.69 7.58
N ASN A 267 -1.30 -6.56 7.53
CA ASN A 267 -2.33 -6.60 6.49
C ASN A 267 -3.50 -5.64 6.76
N ARG A 268 -3.31 -4.64 7.63
CA ARG A 268 -4.34 -3.64 7.96
C ARG A 268 -3.92 -2.28 7.44
N PRO A 269 -3.87 -2.07 6.11
CA PRO A 269 -3.49 -0.77 5.54
C PRO A 269 -4.39 0.40 5.99
N PHE A 270 -5.53 0.09 6.61
CA PHE A 270 -6.60 1.01 7.04
C PHE A 270 -6.47 1.54 8.48
N GLU A 271 -5.55 1.00 9.28
CA GLU A 271 -5.57 1.30 10.72
C GLU A 271 -4.94 2.64 11.07
N SER A 272 -5.40 3.19 12.19
CA SER A 272 -4.90 4.45 12.72
C SER A 272 -3.70 4.24 13.64
N PHE A 273 -2.66 5.06 13.50
CA PHE A 273 -1.56 5.19 14.45
C PHE A 273 -2.13 5.46 15.86
N GLU A 274 -1.98 4.46 16.73
CA GLU A 274 -2.39 4.39 18.15
C GLU A 274 -3.82 3.89 18.43
N ASP A 275 -3.89 2.60 18.82
CA ASP A 275 -4.86 2.04 19.77
C ASP A 275 -4.90 2.88 21.07
N ASN A 276 -5.62 3.99 21.06
CA ASN A 276 -6.04 4.66 22.28
C ASN A 276 -7.51 4.31 22.58
N PRO A 277 -7.77 3.32 23.46
CA PRO A 277 -9.14 2.90 23.80
C PRO A 277 -9.97 3.99 24.53
N ASN A 278 -9.39 5.18 24.78
CA ASN A 278 -10.07 6.33 25.38
C ASN A 278 -10.19 7.55 24.45
N LYS A 279 -9.75 7.48 23.19
CA LYS A 279 -10.01 8.55 22.22
C LYS A 279 -11.37 8.29 21.57
N ILE A 280 -12.34 9.10 21.99
CA ILE A 280 -13.72 9.12 21.50
C ILE A 280 -13.72 9.20 19.97
N ILE A 281 -14.25 8.16 19.30
CA ILE A 281 -14.86 8.19 17.95
C ILE A 281 -14.43 9.39 17.11
N ASP A 282 -13.15 9.43 16.76
CA ASP A 282 -12.62 10.49 15.95
C ASP A 282 -12.62 10.01 14.51
N ARG A 283 -13.77 10.19 13.86
CA ARG A 283 -14.02 9.89 12.45
C ARG A 283 -13.43 10.99 11.56
N GLU A 284 -12.38 11.67 12.04
CA GLU A 284 -11.65 12.71 11.33
C GLU A 284 -10.52 12.05 10.52
N PRO A 285 -10.51 12.19 9.19
CA PRO A 285 -9.45 11.66 8.34
C PRO A 285 -8.08 12.36 8.54
N SER A 286 -7.99 13.31 9.49
CA SER A 286 -6.73 13.98 9.85
C SER A 286 -5.87 13.21 10.85
N ASP A 287 -6.43 12.17 11.47
CA ASP A 287 -5.85 11.63 12.69
C ASP A 287 -5.19 10.25 12.51
N SER A 288 -5.03 9.72 11.27
CA SER A 288 -4.04 8.69 10.92
C SER A 288 -3.92 8.31 9.42
N TYR A 289 -2.92 7.53 8.99
CA TYR A 289 -1.46 7.73 8.90
C TYR A 289 -0.83 6.42 8.35
N HIS A 290 -0.55 6.43 7.04
CA HIS A 290 0.34 5.60 6.20
C HIS A 290 -0.09 4.14 5.90
N GLY A 291 -0.83 3.93 4.82
CA GLY A 291 -1.12 2.61 4.25
C GLY A 291 -1.21 2.67 2.73
N THR A 292 -0.80 1.59 2.04
CA THR A 292 -1.05 1.45 0.59
C THR A 292 -2.29 0.60 0.40
N HIS A 293 -3.32 1.19 -0.19
CA HIS A 293 -4.53 0.47 -0.57
C HIS A 293 -4.63 0.31 -2.06
N VAL A 294 -5.50 -0.59 -2.45
CA VAL A 294 -5.81 -0.80 -3.84
C VAL A 294 -7.30 -0.56 -4.05
N ALA A 295 -7.64 0.32 -4.98
CA ALA A 295 -9.02 0.61 -5.38
C ALA A 295 -9.30 0.00 -6.76
N GLY A 296 -10.46 -0.66 -6.91
CA GLY A 296 -11.01 -1.08 -8.20
C GLY A 296 -12.20 -0.20 -8.57
N THR A 297 -12.36 0.16 -9.84
CA THR A 297 -13.47 1.01 -10.32
C THR A 297 -14.36 0.27 -11.28
#